data_AF-A0A7C8DNV7-F1
#
_entry.id   AF-A0A7C8DNV7-F1
#
_cell.length_a   1.000
_cell.length_b   1.000
_cell.length_c   1.000
_cell.angle_alpha   90.00
_cell.angle_beta   90.00
_cell.angle_gamma   90.00
#
_symmetry.space_group_name_H-M   'P 1'
#
loop_
_entity.id
_entity.type
_entity.pdbx_description
1 polymer ?
#
loop_
_entity_poly.entity_id
_entity_poly.type
_entity_poly.pdbx_seq_one_letter_code
_entity_poly.pdbx_strand_id
1 'polypeptide(L)'
;MFARSALGYGGTARSVRSWSMHRALCFALLACCSVGCQHVETRRHVANKSGDPISKTDPLATNRVWEVLEPVGRGDEASRSAFSQAADQFGTFEIHFSGIVVDAKRLRAIAETSPDEPFTRVVRENLGRPIDVEDFAFYLDDVLRHRNAGYPKRTVFLSNHRARKAGITIHPDDVFFNRPRLYGTRPVDVYHPIRPAEITSPAKPGDALGPNWHALYRNPSATRKQLAAITKKAPTSTYAARLKSLIDQIKQQKGEVYLNSTVRDPRRGYLMWGAFELANTTSEEGVESTAAMLDSRNRDWSLEVDIRWRHPNGWRATVAAAKEMAERYDVVFATEQGAKNSNHYGARAADLTILNLPRKLTLRAPDGAVETFDLSAPDNPRDMNLDPNLIEWIEKHFQMKKLLGDYPHWDDIASERILGSGPHAFPHPSYKRARSRLRSSHFLQVHHSSHCFF
;
A
#
# COMPACT_ATOMS: atom_id res chain seq x y z
N MET A 1 3.26 -65.52 -1.78
CA MET A 1 4.02 -66.35 -2.72
C MET A 1 5.27 -65.58 -3.14
N PHE A 2 6.45 -66.20 -2.92
CA PHE A 2 7.83 -65.90 -3.34
C PHE A 2 8.22 -64.43 -3.67
N ALA A 3 9.03 -63.69 -2.91
CA ALA A 3 10.36 -63.90 -2.31
C ALA A 3 11.56 -63.60 -3.25
N ARG A 4 12.49 -62.78 -2.71
CA ARG A 4 13.95 -62.67 -3.00
C ARG A 4 14.36 -62.00 -4.31
N SER A 5 15.51 -61.37 -4.50
CA SER A 5 16.67 -60.88 -3.70
C SER A 5 17.60 -60.25 -4.76
N ALA A 6 18.10 -59.02 -4.59
CA ALA A 6 19.44 -58.69 -4.07
C ALA A 6 20.62 -58.75 -5.09
N LEU A 7 21.45 -57.69 -5.01
CA LEU A 7 22.89 -57.58 -5.35
C LEU A 7 23.23 -57.54 -6.86
N GLY A 8 24.18 -56.74 -7.37
CA GLY A 8 25.16 -55.85 -6.77
C GLY A 8 26.36 -55.65 -7.74
N TYR A 9 27.16 -54.62 -7.48
CA TYR A 9 28.58 -54.44 -7.85
C TYR A 9 29.05 -53.96 -9.25
N GLY A 10 29.89 -52.91 -9.19
CA GLY A 10 31.06 -52.64 -10.06
C GLY A 10 30.75 -52.00 -11.41
N GLY A 11 31.35 -50.89 -11.86
CA GLY A 11 32.69 -50.36 -11.59
C GLY A 11 33.43 -50.22 -12.92
N THR A 12 34.07 -49.05 -13.13
CA THR A 12 35.03 -48.70 -14.21
C THR A 12 34.43 -48.46 -15.60
N ALA A 13 35.04 -47.73 -16.54
CA ALA A 13 35.85 -46.50 -16.62
C ALA A 13 36.13 -46.31 -18.12
N ARG A 14 36.46 -45.08 -18.55
CA ARG A 14 36.98 -44.68 -19.88
C ARG A 14 35.92 -44.57 -20.99
N SER A 15 35.53 -43.34 -21.36
CA SER A 15 36.25 -42.39 -22.25
C SER A 15 36.43 -42.93 -23.66
N VAL A 16 35.96 -42.17 -24.66
CA VAL A 16 36.75 -41.68 -25.81
C VAL A 16 35.80 -41.08 -26.88
N ARG A 17 36.17 -39.87 -27.32
CA ARG A 17 35.85 -39.18 -28.59
C ARG A 17 34.44 -38.60 -28.76
N SER A 18 34.21 -37.28 -28.82
CA SER A 18 34.79 -36.17 -29.61
C SER A 18 33.94 -35.84 -30.84
N TRP A 19 33.92 -34.53 -31.16
CA TRP A 19 33.40 -33.81 -32.34
C TRP A 19 32.04 -33.13 -32.07
N SER A 20 31.98 -31.84 -31.75
CA SER A 20 32.38 -30.60 -32.47
C SER A 20 31.29 -30.06 -33.39
N MET A 21 31.11 -28.73 -33.28
CA MET A 21 30.39 -27.82 -34.17
C MET A 21 28.86 -27.83 -34.08
N HIS A 22 28.31 -26.83 -33.40
CA HIS A 22 27.75 -25.63 -34.06
C HIS A 22 27.39 -24.59 -32.99
N ARG A 23 28.36 -23.70 -32.70
CA ARG A 23 28.11 -22.36 -32.18
C ARG A 23 28.19 -21.42 -33.38
N ALA A 24 27.07 -20.82 -33.78
CA ALA A 24 27.06 -19.54 -34.48
C ALA A 24 25.65 -18.94 -34.43
N LEU A 25 25.64 -17.63 -34.20
CA LEU A 25 24.54 -16.65 -34.23
C LEU A 25 23.85 -16.27 -32.91
N CYS A 26 23.83 -14.95 -32.73
CA CYS A 26 23.12 -14.11 -31.77
C CYS A 26 23.84 -13.77 -30.46
N PHE A 27 25.08 -13.26 -30.56
CA PHE A 27 25.59 -12.20 -29.69
C PHE A 27 26.55 -11.30 -30.48
N ALA A 28 26.46 -9.98 -30.24
CA ALA A 28 27.27 -8.88 -30.77
C ALA A 28 26.86 -8.26 -32.12
N LEU A 29 26.01 -7.23 -32.04
CA LEU A 29 26.27 -5.97 -32.75
C LEU A 29 26.48 -4.89 -31.68
N LEU A 30 27.75 -4.61 -31.45
CA LEU A 30 28.31 -3.55 -30.61
C LEU A 30 28.44 -2.28 -31.45
N ALA A 31 28.07 -1.15 -30.84
CA ALA A 31 28.81 0.10 -30.78
C ALA A 31 29.66 0.53 -32.01
N CYS A 32 29.29 1.67 -32.61
CA CYS A 32 30.11 2.89 -32.63
C CYS A 32 29.33 4.06 -33.26
N CYS A 33 29.82 5.26 -32.98
CA CYS A 33 29.28 6.60 -33.22
C CYS A 33 28.29 7.10 -32.16
N SER A 34 28.49 8.22 -31.46
CA SER A 34 29.66 9.03 -31.09
C SER A 34 29.07 10.20 -30.29
N VAL A 35 29.62 10.44 -29.09
CA VAL A 35 29.84 11.77 -28.49
C VAL A 35 28.70 12.78 -28.65
N GLY A 36 27.86 12.91 -27.62
CA GLY A 36 26.90 14.01 -27.52
C GLY A 36 26.28 14.10 -26.13
N CYS A 37 26.86 14.98 -25.30
CA CYS A 37 26.33 15.52 -24.04
C CYS A 37 25.53 14.57 -23.14
N GLN A 38 26.23 13.93 -22.18
CA GLN A 38 25.63 13.66 -20.89
C GLN A 38 25.33 14.99 -20.19
N HIS A 39 24.19 15.61 -20.51
CA HIS A 39 23.53 16.49 -19.56
C HIS A 39 22.94 15.59 -18.48
N VAL A 40 23.75 15.32 -17.46
CA VAL A 40 23.26 15.15 -16.10
C VAL A 40 22.59 16.48 -15.76
N GLU A 41 21.31 16.62 -16.12
CA GLU A 41 20.44 17.52 -15.38
C GLU A 41 20.35 16.94 -13.97
N THR A 42 21.33 17.32 -13.16
CA THR A 42 21.05 17.68 -11.78
C THR A 42 19.75 18.46 -11.84
N ARG A 43 18.66 17.86 -11.35
CA ARG A 43 17.55 18.68 -10.85
C ARG A 43 18.27 19.70 -9.99
N ARG A 44 18.36 20.93 -10.46
CA ARG A 44 18.59 22.06 -9.58
C ARG A 44 17.40 21.97 -8.66
N HIS A 45 17.63 21.34 -7.51
CA HIS A 45 16.94 21.68 -6.31
C HIS A 45 16.91 23.19 -6.35
N VAL A 46 15.71 23.73 -6.53
CA VAL A 46 15.37 24.93 -5.78
C VAL A 46 15.54 24.47 -4.34
N ALA A 47 16.79 24.52 -3.85
CA ALA A 47 17.01 24.74 -2.46
C ALA A 47 16.16 25.99 -2.21
N ASN A 48 15.06 25.82 -1.48
CA ASN A 48 14.38 26.98 -0.92
C ASN A 48 15.50 27.82 -0.33
N LYS A 49 15.68 29.03 -0.86
CA LYS A 49 16.58 29.99 -0.24
C LYS A 49 16.12 30.03 1.22
N SER A 50 17.07 29.80 2.13
CA SER A 50 16.83 29.89 3.56
C SER A 50 16.07 31.19 3.85
N GLY A 51 14.77 31.09 4.16
CA GLY A 51 13.91 32.25 4.41
C GLY A 51 12.55 32.27 3.71
N ASP A 52 12.32 31.49 2.65
CA ASP A 52 10.98 31.42 2.05
C ASP A 52 10.02 30.59 2.93
N PRO A 53 8.81 31.11 3.23
CA PRO A 53 7.85 30.40 4.08
C PRO A 53 7.39 29.11 3.42
N ILE A 54 7.48 28.00 4.16
CA ILE A 54 7.04 26.68 3.70
C ILE A 54 5.53 26.72 3.39
N SER A 55 5.16 26.36 2.17
CA SER A 55 3.77 26.26 1.73
C SER A 55 3.08 25.01 2.30
N LYS A 56 1.74 25.06 2.35
CA LYS A 56 0.85 23.95 2.79
C LYS A 56 0.94 22.69 1.94
N THR A 57 1.55 22.79 0.76
CA THR A 57 1.72 21.73 -0.25
C THR A 57 3.18 21.40 -0.50
N ASP A 58 4.12 22.06 0.18
CA ASP A 58 5.53 21.78 -0.04
C ASP A 58 5.85 20.35 0.40
N PRO A 59 6.60 19.59 -0.42
CA PRO A 59 7.09 18.29 -0.01
C PRO A 59 8.00 18.41 1.20
N LEU A 60 7.97 17.39 2.05
CA LEU A 60 8.96 17.19 3.11
C LEU A 60 10.30 16.91 2.44
N ALA A 61 11.26 17.84 2.58
CA ALA A 61 12.66 17.54 2.26
C ALA A 61 13.14 16.44 3.20
N THR A 62 13.73 15.38 2.66
CA THR A 62 14.16 14.23 3.46
C THR A 62 15.67 14.06 3.42
N ASN A 63 16.24 13.54 4.50
CA ASN A 63 17.60 13.06 4.54
C ASN A 63 17.69 11.87 5.53
N ARG A 64 18.89 11.30 5.70
CA ARG A 64 19.16 10.29 6.76
C ARG A 64 20.15 10.86 7.77
N VAL A 65 19.90 12.09 8.19
CA VAL A 65 20.77 12.82 9.12
C VAL A 65 19.91 13.27 10.29
N TRP A 66 20.41 13.03 11.50
CA TRP A 66 19.78 13.54 12.70
C TRP A 66 20.06 15.04 12.82
N GLU A 67 19.05 15.88 12.64
CA GLU A 67 19.18 17.34 12.73
C GLU A 67 18.38 17.95 13.89
N VAL A 68 17.40 17.21 14.43
CA VAL A 68 16.54 17.67 15.53
C VAL A 68 16.55 16.70 16.72
N LEU A 69 16.53 15.41 16.43
CA LEU A 69 16.62 14.35 17.42
C LEU A 69 18.09 14.01 17.67
N GLU A 70 18.43 13.64 18.90
CA GLU A 70 19.78 13.22 19.30
C GLU A 70 19.72 11.80 19.88
N PRO A 71 19.40 10.77 19.07
CA PRO A 71 19.16 9.43 19.58
C PRO A 71 20.40 8.83 20.25
N VAL A 72 20.18 8.20 21.40
CA VAL A 72 21.22 7.51 22.18
C VAL A 72 21.23 6.02 21.84
N GLY A 73 22.41 5.42 21.72
CA GLY A 73 22.59 3.99 21.43
C GLY A 73 22.82 3.69 19.95
N ARG A 74 22.54 2.46 19.53
CA ARG A 74 22.64 2.01 18.11
C ARG A 74 21.45 1.14 17.73
N GLY A 75 21.11 1.09 16.45
CA GLY A 75 20.03 0.23 15.91
C GLY A 75 18.69 0.46 16.62
N ASP A 76 18.13 -0.60 17.21
CA ASP A 76 16.87 -0.56 17.95
C ASP A 76 16.90 0.43 19.13
N GLU A 77 18.02 0.56 19.85
CA GLU A 77 18.15 1.50 20.97
C GLU A 77 18.07 2.96 20.49
N ALA A 78 18.80 3.27 19.41
CA ALA A 78 18.77 4.59 18.79
C ALA A 78 17.36 4.92 18.28
N SER A 79 16.70 3.96 17.62
CA SER A 79 15.34 4.13 17.14
C SER A 79 14.34 4.35 18.29
N ARG A 80 14.45 3.58 19.37
CA ARG A 80 13.60 3.75 20.57
C ARG A 80 13.84 5.10 21.23
N SER A 81 15.09 5.54 21.31
CA SER A 81 15.46 6.88 21.80
C SER A 81 14.84 7.97 20.92
N ALA A 82 14.93 7.84 19.59
CA ALA A 82 14.33 8.78 18.64
C ALA A 82 12.81 8.88 18.82
N PHE A 83 12.08 7.76 18.98
CA PHE A 83 10.64 7.78 19.24
C PHE A 83 10.30 8.49 20.56
N SER A 84 11.09 8.25 21.62
CA SER A 84 10.89 8.90 22.91
C SER A 84 11.07 10.42 22.81
N GLN A 85 12.16 10.87 22.19
CA GLN A 85 12.46 12.29 21.99
C GLN A 85 11.45 12.97 21.06
N ALA A 86 11.04 12.28 19.99
CA ALA A 86 9.99 12.78 19.12
C ALA A 86 8.68 12.98 19.89
N ALA A 87 8.35 12.06 20.81
CA ALA A 87 7.18 12.22 21.67
C ALA A 87 7.24 13.48 22.56
N ASP A 88 8.42 13.87 23.07
CA ASP A 88 8.58 15.12 23.83
C ASP A 88 8.39 16.36 22.96
N GLN A 89 8.86 16.31 21.71
CA GLN A 89 8.92 17.47 20.84
C GLN A 89 7.66 17.69 19.98
N PHE A 90 6.86 16.65 19.74
CA PHE A 90 5.68 16.70 18.86
C PHE A 90 4.60 17.67 19.37
N GLY A 91 4.43 17.82 20.69
CA GLY A 91 3.34 18.62 21.25
C GLY A 91 1.97 18.17 20.74
N THR A 92 1.22 19.07 20.09
CA THR A 92 -0.09 18.76 19.47
C THR A 92 0.00 18.38 17.98
N PHE A 93 1.20 18.08 17.48
CA PHE A 93 1.39 17.73 16.07
C PHE A 93 0.98 16.28 15.81
N GLU A 94 0.39 16.03 14.64
CA GLU A 94 -0.09 14.70 14.26
C GLU A 94 0.47 14.26 12.90
N ILE A 95 0.81 12.98 12.80
CA ILE A 95 1.03 12.30 11.52
C ILE A 95 -0.17 11.41 11.25
N HIS A 96 -0.87 11.67 10.16
CA HIS A 96 -1.92 10.80 9.63
C HIS A 96 -1.27 9.85 8.62
N PHE A 97 -1.14 8.59 9.00
CA PHE A 97 -0.34 7.61 8.27
C PHE A 97 -1.13 6.31 8.08
N SER A 98 -1.36 5.90 6.84
CA SER A 98 -1.97 4.58 6.50
C SER A 98 -3.20 4.19 7.33
N GLY A 99 -4.13 5.13 7.55
CA GLY A 99 -5.36 4.90 8.32
C GLY A 99 -5.20 4.91 9.85
N ILE A 100 -4.03 5.31 10.36
CA ILE A 100 -3.78 5.53 11.78
C ILE A 100 -3.30 6.96 12.04
N VAL A 101 -3.49 7.43 13.27
CA VAL A 101 -2.90 8.68 13.77
C VAL A 101 -1.70 8.31 14.65
N VAL A 102 -0.58 8.98 14.41
CA VAL A 102 0.63 8.93 15.22
C VAL A 102 0.85 10.32 15.81
N ASP A 103 0.68 10.41 17.12
CA ASP A 103 0.83 11.62 17.93
C ASP A 103 1.90 11.41 19.02
N ALA A 104 2.18 12.47 19.79
CA ALA A 104 3.12 12.42 20.90
C ALA A 104 2.80 11.28 21.89
N LYS A 105 1.52 11.09 22.24
CA LYS A 105 1.09 10.06 23.19
C LYS A 105 1.39 8.65 22.68
N ARG A 106 1.10 8.38 21.41
CA ARG A 106 1.34 7.08 20.80
C ARG A 106 2.82 6.80 20.63
N LEU A 107 3.62 7.79 20.23
CA LEU A 107 5.08 7.68 20.16
C LEU A 107 5.67 7.33 21.53
N ARG A 108 5.24 8.04 22.60
CA ARG A 108 5.64 7.75 23.98
C ARG A 108 5.29 6.32 24.38
N ALA A 109 4.03 5.93 24.18
CA ALA A 109 3.57 4.60 24.53
C ALA A 109 4.39 3.52 23.83
N ILE A 110 4.72 3.69 22.55
CA ILE A 110 5.56 2.76 21.79
C ILE A 110 6.97 2.69 22.36
N ALA A 111 7.59 3.84 22.64
CA ALA A 111 8.96 3.91 23.17
C ALA A 111 9.09 3.22 24.54
N GLU A 112 8.07 3.33 25.39
CA GLU A 112 8.04 2.77 26.75
C GLU A 112 7.53 1.31 26.81
N THR A 113 6.83 0.84 25.77
CA THR A 113 6.26 -0.52 25.75
C THR A 113 7.36 -1.56 25.62
N SER A 114 7.30 -2.57 26.50
CA SER A 114 8.13 -3.78 26.50
C SER A 114 9.60 -3.49 26.15
N PRO A 115 10.36 -2.86 27.07
CA PRO A 115 11.74 -2.44 26.81
C PRO A 115 12.66 -3.61 26.45
N ASP A 116 12.36 -4.81 26.93
CA ASP A 116 13.13 -6.03 26.69
C ASP A 116 12.78 -6.73 25.36
N GLU A 117 11.75 -6.26 24.64
CA GLU A 117 11.37 -6.75 23.33
C GLU A 117 12.12 -5.99 22.23
N PRO A 118 12.52 -6.65 21.12
CA PRO A 118 13.09 -5.96 19.97
C PRO A 118 12.16 -4.83 19.50
N PHE A 119 12.72 -3.65 19.32
CA PHE A 119 11.90 -2.45 19.12
C PHE A 119 11.12 -2.51 17.80
N THR A 120 11.69 -3.17 16.78
CA THR A 120 10.99 -3.47 15.53
C THR A 120 9.64 -4.18 15.74
N ARG A 121 9.60 -5.17 16.64
CA ARG A 121 8.36 -5.87 17.01
C ARG A 121 7.37 -4.91 17.67
N VAL A 122 7.84 -4.16 18.67
CA VAL A 122 7.02 -3.21 19.43
C VAL A 122 6.35 -2.20 18.50
N VAL A 123 7.12 -1.59 17.59
CA VAL A 123 6.60 -0.60 16.64
C VAL A 123 5.54 -1.23 15.71
N ARG A 124 5.84 -2.38 15.09
CA ARG A 124 4.92 -2.99 14.11
C ARG A 124 3.65 -3.52 14.75
N GLU A 125 3.71 -4.06 15.97
CA GLU A 125 2.52 -4.52 16.70
C GLU A 125 1.67 -3.35 17.21
N ASN A 126 2.28 -2.25 17.66
CA ASN A 126 1.53 -1.08 18.14
C ASN A 126 0.95 -0.23 17.00
N LEU A 127 1.61 -0.20 15.85
CA LEU A 127 1.12 0.53 14.67
C LEU A 127 0.25 -0.34 13.76
N GLY A 128 0.42 -1.67 13.79
CA GLY A 128 -0.27 -2.59 12.90
C GLY A 128 0.12 -2.42 11.43
N ARG A 129 1.33 -1.89 11.16
CA ARG A 129 1.81 -1.53 9.81
C ARG A 129 3.21 -2.10 9.57
N PRO A 130 3.59 -2.38 8.31
CA PRO A 130 4.91 -2.90 7.95
C PRO A 130 5.95 -1.78 7.94
N ILE A 131 6.18 -1.17 9.11
CA ILE A 131 7.12 -0.07 9.28
C ILE A 131 8.56 -0.59 9.16
N ASP A 132 9.38 0.12 8.39
CA ASP A 132 10.83 0.09 8.57
C ASP A 132 11.17 1.07 9.70
N VAL A 133 11.65 0.54 10.83
CA VAL A 133 11.74 1.31 12.09
C VAL A 133 12.84 2.36 12.03
N GLU A 134 13.97 2.05 11.41
CA GLU A 134 15.06 3.00 11.26
C GLU A 134 14.63 4.14 10.34
N ASP A 135 14.04 3.80 9.18
CA ASP A 135 13.59 4.78 8.18
C ASP A 135 12.45 5.64 8.72
N PHE A 136 11.53 5.06 9.50
CA PHE A 136 10.48 5.84 10.16
C PHE A 136 11.05 6.77 11.25
N ALA A 137 12.11 6.37 11.95
CA ALA A 137 12.75 7.23 12.95
C ALA A 137 13.39 8.47 12.30
N PHE A 138 14.09 8.31 11.16
CA PHE A 138 14.58 9.45 10.37
C PHE A 138 13.43 10.32 9.84
N TYR A 139 12.33 9.71 9.42
CA TYR A 139 11.14 10.47 9.03
C TYR A 139 10.56 11.32 10.19
N LEU A 140 10.61 10.84 11.43
CA LEU A 140 10.19 11.64 12.60
C LEU A 140 11.09 12.87 12.81
N ASP A 141 12.40 12.73 12.60
CA ASP A 141 13.36 13.86 12.64
C ASP A 141 13.01 14.91 11.58
N ASP A 142 12.85 14.48 10.33
CA ASP A 142 12.52 15.36 9.22
C ASP A 142 11.18 16.07 9.41
N VAL A 143 10.16 15.37 9.94
CA VAL A 143 8.87 15.99 10.29
C VAL A 143 9.03 17.09 11.34
N LEU A 144 9.85 16.86 12.36
CA LEU A 144 10.14 17.88 13.38
C LEU A 144 10.93 19.05 12.80
N ARG A 145 11.92 18.79 11.95
CA ARG A 145 12.67 19.83 11.23
C ARG A 145 11.75 20.69 10.37
N HIS A 146 10.85 20.05 9.64
CA HIS A 146 9.87 20.73 8.80
C HIS A 146 8.90 21.59 9.61
N ARG A 147 8.45 21.09 10.77
CA ARG A 147 7.66 21.88 11.73
C ARG A 147 8.46 23.08 12.25
N ASN A 148 9.71 22.87 12.68
CA ASN A 148 10.56 23.92 13.26
C ASN A 148 10.92 24.99 12.23
N ALA A 149 10.96 24.64 10.95
CA ALA A 149 11.11 25.56 9.83
C ALA A 149 9.81 26.34 9.47
N GLY A 150 8.75 26.23 10.28
CA GLY A 150 7.55 27.05 10.17
C GLY A 150 6.41 26.44 9.35
N TYR A 151 6.35 25.11 9.22
CA TYR A 151 5.22 24.47 8.53
C TYR A 151 3.87 24.90 9.13
N PRO A 152 2.96 25.49 8.34
CA PRO A 152 1.80 26.19 8.89
C PRO A 152 0.68 25.26 9.39
N LYS A 153 0.75 23.95 9.14
CA LYS A 153 -0.25 22.97 9.60
C LYS A 153 0.27 22.19 10.79
N ARG A 154 -0.65 21.78 11.68
CA ARG A 154 -0.35 20.87 12.80
C ARG A 154 -0.39 19.39 12.41
N THR A 155 -0.63 19.10 11.13
CA THR A 155 -0.84 17.73 10.66
C THR A 155 -0.12 17.53 9.34
N VAL A 156 0.59 16.41 9.24
CA VAL A 156 1.10 15.86 7.98
C VAL A 156 0.33 14.60 7.61
N PHE A 157 0.09 14.42 6.31
CA PHE A 157 -0.61 13.27 5.74
C PHE A 157 0.34 12.47 4.87
N LEU A 158 0.57 11.23 5.28
CA LEU A 158 1.43 10.29 4.58
C LEU A 158 0.59 9.08 4.14
N SER A 159 0.26 9.00 2.85
CA SER A 159 -0.41 7.82 2.30
C SER A 159 0.52 6.60 2.36
N ASN A 160 -0.06 5.40 2.39
CA ASN A 160 0.73 4.15 2.41
C ASN A 160 1.64 4.03 1.19
N HIS A 161 1.17 4.49 0.01
CA HIS A 161 2.00 4.55 -1.18
C HIS A 161 3.21 5.48 -1.01
N ARG A 162 2.98 6.71 -0.54
CA ARG A 162 4.06 7.69 -0.33
C ARG A 162 5.08 7.17 0.67
N ALA A 163 4.62 6.53 1.75
CA ALA A 163 5.48 5.87 2.73
C ALA A 163 6.34 4.75 2.11
N ARG A 164 5.74 3.82 1.36
CA ARG A 164 6.49 2.73 0.69
C ARG A 164 7.47 3.25 -0.33
N LYS A 165 7.07 4.26 -1.11
CA LYS A 165 7.96 4.90 -2.08
C LYS A 165 9.16 5.55 -1.38
N ALA A 166 8.94 6.11 -0.21
CA ALA A 166 9.98 6.73 0.61
C ALA A 166 10.86 5.73 1.36
N GLY A 167 10.52 4.44 1.45
CA GLY A 167 11.24 3.47 2.31
C GLY A 167 10.76 3.43 3.77
N ILE A 168 9.77 4.26 4.13
CA ILE A 168 9.21 4.32 5.49
C ILE A 168 8.46 3.03 5.87
N THR A 169 7.85 2.39 4.88
CA THR A 169 7.25 1.06 5.01
C THR A 169 7.90 0.10 4.05
N ILE A 170 7.98 -1.15 4.47
CA ILE A 170 8.58 -2.24 3.69
C ILE A 170 7.89 -2.34 2.33
N HIS A 171 8.69 -2.30 1.29
CA HIS A 171 8.30 -2.44 -0.10
C HIS A 171 8.37 -3.93 -0.51
N PRO A 172 7.48 -4.40 -1.39
CA PRO A 172 7.62 -5.75 -1.97
C PRO A 172 8.97 -6.02 -2.63
N ASP A 173 9.60 -4.97 -3.17
CA ASP A 173 10.96 -5.03 -3.74
C ASP A 173 12.01 -5.48 -2.71
N ASP A 174 11.83 -5.09 -1.46
CA ASP A 174 12.72 -5.45 -0.35
C ASP A 174 12.60 -6.95 -0.05
N VAL A 175 11.37 -7.49 -0.12
CA VAL A 175 11.04 -8.88 0.24
C VAL A 175 11.28 -9.85 -0.91
N PHE A 176 10.79 -9.55 -2.11
CA PHE A 176 10.72 -10.50 -3.23
C PHE A 176 11.80 -10.30 -4.28
N PHE A 177 12.43 -9.12 -4.33
CA PHE A 177 13.39 -8.78 -5.38
C PHE A 177 14.76 -8.33 -4.87
N ASN A 178 14.96 -8.33 -3.54
CA ASN A 178 16.21 -7.91 -2.89
C ASN A 178 16.69 -6.52 -3.37
N ARG A 179 15.77 -5.57 -3.45
CA ARG A 179 16.02 -4.18 -3.88
C ARG A 179 15.49 -3.23 -2.79
N PRO A 180 16.21 -3.11 -1.66
CA PRO A 180 15.77 -2.33 -0.52
C PRO A 180 15.54 -0.86 -0.91
N ARG A 181 14.42 -0.30 -0.48
CA ARG A 181 14.17 1.15 -0.56
C ARG A 181 14.72 1.82 0.67
N LEU A 182 15.50 2.89 0.45
CA LEU A 182 16.10 3.67 1.52
C LEU A 182 15.45 5.06 1.59
N TYR A 183 15.06 5.43 2.81
CA TYR A 183 14.65 6.78 3.15
C TYR A 183 15.77 7.80 2.92
N GLY A 184 15.39 9.08 2.73
CA GLY A 184 16.32 10.19 2.51
C GLY A 184 16.82 10.37 1.07
N THR A 185 16.34 9.58 0.11
CA THR A 185 16.77 9.65 -1.30
C THR A 185 15.95 10.63 -2.16
N ARG A 186 14.81 11.10 -1.65
CA ARG A 186 13.87 11.98 -2.37
C ARG A 186 12.90 12.67 -1.42
N PRO A 187 12.42 13.88 -1.76
CA PRO A 187 11.34 14.53 -1.01
C PRO A 187 10.07 13.67 -0.97
N VAL A 188 9.27 13.88 0.08
CA VAL A 188 8.02 13.14 0.32
C VAL A 188 6.86 14.10 0.42
N ASP A 189 5.82 13.88 -0.38
CA ASP A 189 4.60 14.68 -0.31
C ASP A 189 3.85 14.39 1.00
N VAL A 190 3.73 15.37 1.88
CA VAL A 190 3.12 15.22 3.21
C VAL A 190 1.81 15.99 3.38
N TYR A 191 1.27 16.53 2.29
CA TYR A 191 0.00 17.25 2.30
C TYR A 191 -1.18 16.30 2.19
N HIS A 192 -2.33 16.72 2.76
CA HIS A 192 -3.60 16.01 2.61
C HIS A 192 -3.86 15.83 1.11
N PRO A 193 -4.01 14.59 0.60
CA PRO A 193 -4.37 14.38 -0.80
C PRO A 193 -5.67 15.15 -1.08
N ILE A 194 -5.80 15.73 -2.28
CA ILE A 194 -7.01 16.45 -2.66
C ILE A 194 -8.19 15.51 -2.40
N ARG A 195 -9.05 15.90 -1.45
CA ARG A 195 -10.17 15.05 -1.06
C ARG A 195 -11.00 14.80 -2.33
N PRO A 196 -11.74 13.68 -2.39
CA PRO A 196 -13.13 13.83 -2.77
C PRO A 196 -13.73 14.99 -1.97
N ALA A 197 -13.75 16.20 -2.54
CA ALA A 197 -15.05 16.86 -2.51
C ALA A 197 -16.00 15.79 -3.05
N GLU A 198 -17.09 15.52 -2.35
CA GLU A 198 -18.14 14.67 -2.90
C GLU A 198 -18.41 15.21 -4.29
N ILE A 199 -17.92 14.51 -5.32
CA ILE A 199 -18.21 14.86 -6.69
C ILE A 199 -19.66 14.43 -6.82
N THR A 200 -20.52 15.38 -6.48
CA THR A 200 -21.97 15.22 -6.51
C THR A 200 -22.43 15.10 -7.97
N SER A 201 -21.63 15.63 -8.90
CA SER A 201 -21.92 15.62 -10.33
C SER A 201 -20.83 14.87 -11.12
N PRO A 202 -21.11 13.64 -11.59
CA PRO A 202 -20.28 12.96 -12.58
C PRO A 202 -20.06 13.83 -13.82
N ALA A 203 -18.93 13.61 -14.51
CA ALA A 203 -18.68 14.23 -15.81
C ALA A 203 -19.78 13.86 -16.82
N LYS A 204 -20.05 14.79 -17.75
CA LYS A 204 -20.96 14.61 -18.88
C LYS A 204 -20.17 14.24 -20.14
N PRO A 205 -20.82 13.59 -21.13
CA PRO A 205 -20.24 13.43 -22.46
C PRO A 205 -19.76 14.78 -23.02
N GLY A 206 -18.52 14.81 -23.51
CA GLY A 206 -17.85 15.96 -24.09
C GLY A 206 -17.12 16.88 -23.11
N ASP A 207 -17.21 16.62 -21.80
CA ASP A 207 -16.51 17.39 -20.76
C ASP A 207 -14.98 17.27 -20.91
N ALA A 208 -14.28 18.35 -20.56
CA ALA A 208 -12.83 18.34 -20.44
C ALA A 208 -12.38 17.34 -19.36
N LEU A 209 -11.13 16.88 -19.47
CA LEU A 209 -10.51 16.07 -18.42
C LEU A 209 -10.54 16.79 -17.08
N GLY A 210 -10.66 16.01 -16.01
CA GLY A 210 -10.75 16.54 -14.66
C GLY A 210 -11.32 15.53 -13.69
N PRO A 211 -11.37 15.88 -12.39
CA PRO A 211 -11.69 14.92 -11.34
C PRO A 211 -13.10 14.33 -11.46
N ASN A 212 -14.05 14.98 -12.13
CA ASN A 212 -15.44 14.52 -12.26
C ASN A 212 -15.60 13.19 -13.01
N TRP A 213 -14.64 12.87 -13.89
CA TRP A 213 -14.60 11.60 -14.62
C TRP A 213 -14.42 10.38 -13.70
N HIS A 214 -13.79 10.57 -12.54
CA HIS A 214 -13.69 9.54 -11.49
C HIS A 214 -15.06 9.03 -11.04
N ALA A 215 -16.08 9.90 -11.04
CA ALA A 215 -17.40 9.60 -10.50
C ALA A 215 -18.35 8.91 -11.48
N LEU A 216 -18.00 8.81 -12.78
CA LEU A 216 -18.87 8.25 -13.82
C LEU A 216 -18.85 6.72 -13.83
N TYR A 217 -17.66 6.11 -13.74
CA TYR A 217 -17.49 4.65 -13.70
C TYR A 217 -17.04 4.22 -12.30
N ARG A 218 -18.00 4.13 -11.37
CA ARG A 218 -17.74 3.81 -9.96
C ARG A 218 -17.54 2.31 -9.75
N ASN A 219 -16.53 1.97 -8.96
CA ASN A 219 -16.38 0.64 -8.41
C ASN A 219 -17.36 0.44 -7.23
N PRO A 220 -17.75 -0.80 -6.93
CA PRO A 220 -18.42 -1.10 -5.66
C PRO A 220 -17.48 -0.77 -4.48
N SER A 221 -17.94 0.03 -3.51
CA SER A 221 -17.10 0.47 -2.36
C SER A 221 -17.26 -0.38 -1.09
N ALA A 222 -18.39 -1.10 -0.93
CA ALA A 222 -18.61 -1.96 0.23
C ALA A 222 -18.21 -3.41 -0.06
N THR A 223 -17.50 -4.06 0.88
CA THR A 223 -17.05 -5.47 0.74
C THR A 223 -18.15 -6.41 0.27
N ARG A 224 -19.37 -6.30 0.82
CA ARG A 224 -20.52 -7.11 0.39
C ARG A 224 -20.88 -6.87 -1.08
N LYS A 225 -20.89 -5.61 -1.52
CA LYS A 225 -21.18 -5.23 -2.93
C LYS A 225 -20.04 -5.66 -3.86
N GLN A 226 -18.79 -5.55 -3.42
CA GLN A 226 -17.60 -5.98 -4.17
C GLN A 226 -17.60 -7.50 -4.41
N LEU A 227 -17.91 -8.31 -3.39
CA LEU A 227 -18.02 -9.76 -3.52
C LEU A 227 -19.22 -10.14 -4.40
N ALA A 228 -20.38 -9.49 -4.21
CA ALA A 228 -21.55 -9.71 -5.04
C ALA A 228 -21.30 -9.37 -6.52
N ALA A 229 -20.51 -8.33 -6.80
CA ALA A 229 -20.13 -7.98 -8.17
C ALA A 229 -19.29 -9.08 -8.83
N ILE A 230 -18.37 -9.72 -8.09
CA ILE A 230 -17.62 -10.88 -8.60
C ILE A 230 -18.58 -12.01 -8.97
N THR A 231 -19.46 -12.41 -8.03
CA THR A 231 -20.43 -13.49 -8.27
C THR A 231 -21.35 -13.18 -9.45
N LYS A 232 -21.82 -11.94 -9.59
CA LYS A 232 -22.67 -11.54 -10.72
C LYS A 232 -21.92 -11.65 -12.06
N LYS A 233 -20.65 -11.25 -12.10
CA LYS A 233 -19.85 -11.24 -13.33
C LYS A 233 -19.32 -12.62 -13.73
N ALA A 234 -19.08 -13.49 -12.74
CA ALA A 234 -18.57 -14.84 -12.94
C ALA A 234 -19.32 -15.85 -12.03
N PRO A 235 -20.57 -16.21 -12.37
CA PRO A 235 -21.45 -16.98 -11.48
C PRO A 235 -21.01 -18.42 -11.21
N THR A 236 -20.24 -19.02 -12.12
CA THR A 236 -19.68 -20.37 -11.97
C THR A 236 -18.34 -20.38 -11.23
N SER A 237 -17.76 -19.20 -10.96
CA SER A 237 -16.48 -19.08 -10.27
C SER A 237 -16.65 -19.15 -8.76
N THR A 238 -15.80 -19.91 -8.08
CA THR A 238 -15.75 -19.95 -6.61
C THR A 238 -14.90 -18.82 -6.02
N TYR A 239 -14.30 -17.95 -6.85
CA TYR A 239 -13.35 -16.92 -6.42
C TYR A 239 -13.89 -16.00 -5.32
N ALA A 240 -15.13 -15.52 -5.44
CA ALA A 240 -15.76 -14.67 -4.42
C ALA A 240 -15.92 -15.40 -3.07
N ALA A 241 -16.27 -16.68 -3.09
CA ALA A 241 -16.44 -17.48 -1.88
C ALA A 241 -15.10 -17.74 -1.18
N ARG A 242 -14.04 -18.04 -1.95
CA ARG A 242 -12.68 -18.22 -1.42
C ARG A 242 -12.13 -16.93 -0.82
N LEU A 243 -12.31 -15.81 -1.52
CA LEU A 243 -11.92 -14.49 -1.02
C LEU A 243 -12.68 -14.12 0.26
N LYS A 244 -14.00 -14.34 0.30
CA LYS A 244 -14.82 -14.13 1.50
C LYS A 244 -14.32 -14.98 2.68
N SER A 245 -14.06 -16.27 2.44
CA SER A 245 -13.54 -17.19 3.46
C SER A 245 -12.23 -16.69 4.05
N LEU A 246 -11.28 -16.26 3.22
CA LEU A 246 -10.01 -15.68 3.69
C LEU A 246 -10.26 -14.42 4.53
N ILE A 247 -11.04 -13.47 4.02
CA ILE A 247 -11.35 -12.20 4.70
C ILE A 247 -11.96 -12.47 6.09
N ASP A 248 -12.94 -13.36 6.18
CA ASP A 248 -13.64 -13.64 7.42
C ASP A 248 -12.72 -14.28 8.46
N GLN A 249 -11.87 -15.24 8.05
CA GLN A 249 -10.92 -15.90 8.94
C GLN A 249 -9.86 -14.96 9.51
N ILE A 250 -9.36 -14.04 8.69
CA ILE A 250 -8.40 -13.02 9.15
C ILE A 250 -9.07 -12.07 10.15
N LYS A 251 -10.28 -11.58 9.84
CA LYS A 251 -11.03 -10.69 10.75
C LYS A 251 -11.37 -11.35 12.08
N GLN A 252 -11.76 -12.63 12.07
CA GLN A 252 -12.02 -13.41 13.29
C GLN A 252 -10.78 -13.49 14.20
N GLN A 253 -9.59 -13.43 13.60
CA GLN A 253 -8.30 -13.43 14.31
C GLN A 253 -7.73 -12.02 14.51
N LYS A 254 -8.60 -10.99 14.43
CA LYS A 254 -8.31 -9.57 14.68
C LYS A 254 -7.37 -8.89 13.67
N GLY A 255 -7.08 -9.53 12.54
CA GLY A 255 -6.39 -8.88 11.44
C GLY A 255 -7.25 -7.79 10.78
N GLU A 256 -6.60 -6.74 10.29
CA GLU A 256 -7.24 -5.66 9.54
C GLU A 256 -7.32 -6.05 8.06
N VAL A 257 -8.51 -5.96 7.47
CA VAL A 257 -8.74 -6.37 6.08
C VAL A 257 -9.46 -5.29 5.30
N TYR A 258 -8.87 -4.91 4.17
CA TYR A 258 -9.40 -3.95 3.22
C TYR A 258 -9.47 -4.60 1.84
N LEU A 259 -10.70 -4.79 1.36
CA LEU A 259 -10.94 -5.16 -0.03
C LEU A 259 -11.13 -3.86 -0.80
N ASN A 260 -10.08 -3.41 -1.48
CA ASN A 260 -10.03 -2.07 -2.05
C ASN A 260 -10.76 -2.03 -3.39
N SER A 261 -10.54 -3.02 -4.26
CA SER A 261 -11.24 -3.11 -5.55
C SER A 261 -11.41 -4.57 -6.01
N THR A 262 -12.46 -4.84 -6.80
CA THR A 262 -12.73 -6.17 -7.37
C THR A 262 -13.08 -6.06 -8.86
N VAL A 263 -14.36 -5.96 -9.21
CA VAL A 263 -14.80 -5.81 -10.59
C VAL A 263 -14.67 -4.34 -10.98
N ARG A 264 -13.98 -4.09 -12.10
CA ARG A 264 -13.73 -2.76 -12.63
C ARG A 264 -14.33 -2.60 -14.02
N ASP A 265 -14.81 -1.40 -14.33
CA ASP A 265 -15.19 -1.03 -15.69
C ASP A 265 -13.93 -0.75 -16.54
N PRO A 266 -13.81 -1.31 -17.76
CA PRO A 266 -12.69 -1.01 -18.66
C PRO A 266 -12.47 0.48 -18.93
N ARG A 267 -13.55 1.26 -19.01
CA ARG A 267 -13.50 2.70 -19.22
C ARG A 267 -12.85 3.43 -18.06
N ARG A 268 -13.04 2.93 -16.82
CA ARG A 268 -12.33 3.43 -15.64
C ARG A 268 -10.82 3.23 -15.80
N GLY A 269 -10.38 2.03 -16.17
CA GLY A 269 -8.95 1.74 -16.33
C GLY A 269 -8.28 2.58 -17.42
N TYR A 270 -8.98 2.84 -18.53
CA TYR A 270 -8.53 3.77 -19.56
C TYR A 270 -8.37 5.21 -19.05
N LEU A 271 -9.37 5.73 -18.33
CA LEU A 271 -9.31 7.09 -17.75
C LEU A 271 -8.16 7.25 -16.76
N MET A 272 -7.92 6.22 -15.95
CA MET A 272 -6.83 6.18 -14.97
C MET A 272 -5.47 6.22 -15.64
N TRP A 273 -5.26 5.38 -16.65
CA TRP A 273 -4.03 5.37 -17.42
C TRP A 273 -3.84 6.66 -18.22
N GLY A 274 -4.87 7.16 -18.89
CA GLY A 274 -4.77 8.41 -19.65
C GLY A 274 -4.45 9.63 -18.80
N ALA A 275 -5.04 9.73 -17.60
CA ALA A 275 -4.68 10.76 -16.63
C ALA A 275 -3.22 10.64 -16.19
N PHE A 276 -2.74 9.43 -15.92
CA PHE A 276 -1.35 9.18 -15.57
C PHE A 276 -0.37 9.57 -16.68
N GLU A 277 -0.63 9.18 -17.92
CA GLU A 277 0.23 9.54 -19.07
C GLU A 277 0.31 11.07 -19.23
N LEU A 278 -0.84 11.75 -19.27
CA LEU A 278 -0.88 13.22 -19.42
C LEU A 278 -0.22 13.95 -18.24
N ALA A 279 -0.41 13.47 -17.02
CA ALA A 279 0.21 14.04 -15.82
C ALA A 279 1.74 14.05 -15.86
N ASN A 280 2.35 13.12 -16.63
CA ASN A 280 3.79 12.98 -16.78
C ASN A 280 4.36 13.72 -18.01
N THR A 281 3.53 14.36 -18.83
CA THR A 281 4.00 15.18 -19.96
C THR A 281 4.59 16.51 -19.47
N THR A 282 5.58 17.02 -20.20
CA THR A 282 6.34 18.24 -19.82
C THR A 282 6.35 19.32 -20.90
N SER A 283 5.74 19.07 -22.06
CA SER A 283 5.70 19.98 -23.20
C SER A 283 4.32 19.96 -23.87
N GLU A 284 4.03 21.01 -24.64
CA GLU A 284 2.81 21.13 -25.44
C GLU A 284 2.69 20.02 -26.48
N GLU A 285 3.76 19.77 -27.24
CA GLU A 285 3.82 18.67 -28.21
C GLU A 285 3.60 17.30 -27.55
N GLY A 286 4.16 17.10 -26.34
CA GLY A 286 3.95 15.89 -25.55
C GLY A 286 2.48 15.70 -25.18
N VAL A 287 1.81 16.76 -24.70
CA VAL A 287 0.37 16.73 -24.41
C VAL A 287 -0.45 16.39 -25.65
N GLU A 288 -0.14 17.01 -26.80
CA GLU A 288 -0.88 16.78 -28.04
C GLU A 288 -0.73 15.35 -28.56
N SER A 289 0.51 14.84 -28.55
CA SER A 289 0.81 13.46 -28.93
C SER A 289 0.11 12.44 -28.01
N THR A 290 0.21 12.65 -26.69
CA THR A 290 -0.45 11.78 -25.71
C THR A 290 -1.97 11.85 -25.84
N ALA A 291 -2.58 13.02 -26.02
CA ALA A 291 -4.02 13.14 -26.21
C ALA A 291 -4.50 12.43 -27.48
N ALA A 292 -3.77 12.57 -28.60
CA ALA A 292 -4.08 11.86 -29.84
C ALA A 292 -3.95 10.33 -29.69
N MET A 293 -2.94 9.85 -28.98
CA MET A 293 -2.80 8.43 -28.63
C MET A 293 -4.02 7.95 -27.82
N LEU A 294 -4.44 8.69 -26.80
CA LEU A 294 -5.58 8.32 -25.97
C LEU A 294 -6.87 8.27 -26.80
N ASP A 295 -7.11 9.26 -27.66
CA ASP A 295 -8.25 9.26 -28.59
C ASP A 295 -8.24 8.02 -29.52
N SER A 296 -7.06 7.62 -30.02
CA SER A 296 -6.91 6.38 -30.79
C SER A 296 -7.27 5.17 -29.94
N ARG A 297 -6.74 5.06 -28.72
CA ARG A 297 -7.00 3.90 -27.84
C ARG A 297 -8.45 3.77 -27.42
N ASN A 298 -9.14 4.89 -27.19
CA ASN A 298 -10.57 4.89 -26.93
C ASN A 298 -11.38 4.20 -28.04
N ARG A 299 -11.01 4.48 -29.30
CA ARG A 299 -11.62 3.87 -30.49
C ARG A 299 -11.16 2.42 -30.66
N ASP A 300 -9.85 2.17 -30.62
CA ASP A 300 -9.25 0.86 -30.85
C ASP A 300 -9.72 -0.18 -29.82
N TRP A 301 -10.04 0.26 -28.60
CA TRP A 301 -10.51 -0.60 -27.52
C TRP A 301 -12.04 -0.60 -27.38
N SER A 302 -12.76 0.09 -28.27
CA SER A 302 -14.23 0.18 -28.28
C SER A 302 -14.82 0.61 -26.93
N LEU A 303 -14.20 1.62 -26.30
CA LEU A 303 -14.59 2.06 -24.95
C LEU A 303 -15.68 3.13 -24.95
N GLU A 304 -15.83 3.90 -26.02
CA GLU A 304 -16.85 4.95 -26.19
C GLU A 304 -16.86 5.98 -25.04
N VAL A 305 -15.68 6.33 -24.50
CA VAL A 305 -15.58 7.36 -23.46
C VAL A 305 -15.53 8.73 -24.13
N ASP A 306 -16.61 9.51 -24.02
CA ASP A 306 -16.70 10.84 -24.62
C ASP A 306 -15.98 11.92 -23.79
N ILE A 307 -14.69 11.74 -23.55
CA ILE A 307 -13.83 12.67 -22.82
C ILE A 307 -13.08 13.58 -23.77
N ARG A 308 -12.96 14.87 -23.41
CA ARG A 308 -12.02 15.78 -24.07
C ARG A 308 -10.72 15.86 -23.26
N TRP A 309 -9.70 15.15 -23.70
CA TRP A 309 -8.39 15.14 -23.04
C TRP A 309 -7.67 16.49 -23.02
N ARG A 310 -8.05 17.43 -23.88
CA ARG A 310 -7.47 18.77 -23.93
C ARG A 310 -8.28 19.73 -23.06
N HIS A 311 -7.61 20.39 -22.13
CA HIS A 311 -8.20 21.48 -21.37
C HIS A 311 -8.27 22.76 -22.24
N PRO A 312 -9.38 23.53 -22.23
CA PRO A 312 -9.53 24.74 -23.05
C PRO A 312 -8.49 25.83 -22.76
N ASN A 313 -7.92 25.84 -21.55
CA ASN A 313 -6.89 26.81 -21.13
C ASN A 313 -5.46 26.40 -21.55
N GLY A 314 -5.30 25.43 -22.46
CA GLY A 314 -4.01 25.03 -23.01
C GLY A 314 -3.28 23.93 -22.23
N TRP A 315 -2.11 23.54 -22.73
CA TRP A 315 -1.41 22.31 -22.33
C TRP A 315 -1.03 22.25 -20.85
N ARG A 316 -0.63 23.37 -20.23
CA ARG A 316 -0.31 23.40 -18.79
C ARG A 316 -1.53 23.10 -17.93
N ALA A 317 -2.69 23.61 -18.32
CA ALA A 317 -3.94 23.31 -17.64
C ALA A 317 -4.37 21.85 -17.86
N THR A 318 -4.09 21.27 -19.03
CA THR A 318 -4.25 19.83 -19.28
C THR A 318 -3.42 18.99 -18.31
N VAL A 319 -2.12 19.27 -18.17
CA VAL A 319 -1.24 18.54 -17.24
C VAL A 319 -1.72 18.69 -15.79
N ALA A 320 -2.13 19.89 -15.38
CA ALA A 320 -2.65 20.13 -14.03
C ALA A 320 -3.94 19.32 -13.78
N ALA A 321 -4.92 19.38 -14.69
CA ALA A 321 -6.16 18.64 -14.57
C ALA A 321 -5.94 17.11 -14.61
N ALA A 322 -4.98 16.64 -15.41
CA ALA A 322 -4.57 15.24 -15.45
C ALA A 322 -3.94 14.79 -14.13
N LYS A 323 -3.09 15.62 -13.51
CA LYS A 323 -2.52 15.36 -12.18
C LYS A 323 -3.61 15.26 -11.12
N GLU A 324 -4.53 16.22 -11.10
CA GLU A 324 -5.67 16.18 -10.17
C GLU A 324 -6.51 14.92 -10.37
N MET A 325 -6.78 14.54 -11.62
CA MET A 325 -7.53 13.32 -11.94
C MET A 325 -6.77 12.04 -11.58
N ALA A 326 -5.46 11.98 -11.81
CA ALA A 326 -4.62 10.84 -11.43
C ALA A 326 -4.54 10.70 -9.90
N GLU A 327 -4.31 11.79 -9.17
CA GLU A 327 -4.38 11.82 -7.70
C GLU A 327 -5.76 11.39 -7.21
N ARG A 328 -6.83 11.76 -7.93
CA ARG A 328 -8.20 11.42 -7.56
C ARG A 328 -8.49 9.93 -7.63
N TYR A 329 -7.90 9.26 -8.61
CA TYR A 329 -7.93 7.81 -8.73
C TYR A 329 -6.87 7.10 -7.87
N ASP A 330 -6.01 7.86 -7.16
CA ASP A 330 -4.82 7.36 -6.46
C ASP A 330 -3.87 6.58 -7.41
N VAL A 331 -3.76 7.03 -8.67
CA VAL A 331 -2.88 6.39 -9.67
C VAL A 331 -1.46 6.85 -9.47
N VAL A 332 -0.62 5.91 -9.08
CA VAL A 332 0.81 6.11 -8.85
C VAL A 332 1.67 5.47 -9.93
N PHE A 333 1.08 4.53 -10.65
CA PHE A 333 1.64 3.85 -11.79
C PHE A 333 0.48 3.25 -12.61
N ALA A 334 0.53 3.40 -13.92
CA ALA A 334 -0.40 2.75 -14.83
C ALA A 334 0.33 2.35 -16.11
N THR A 335 -0.14 1.30 -16.76
CA THR A 335 0.40 0.85 -18.04
C THR A 335 -0.74 0.71 -19.04
N GLU A 336 -0.45 0.92 -20.31
CA GLU A 336 -1.39 0.70 -21.40
C GLU A 336 -1.95 -0.73 -21.37
N GLN A 337 -1.07 -1.72 -21.18
CA GLN A 337 -1.47 -3.13 -21.11
C GLN A 337 -2.40 -3.40 -19.92
N GLY A 338 -2.13 -2.80 -18.76
CA GLY A 338 -3.00 -2.91 -17.58
C GLY A 338 -4.36 -2.25 -17.80
N ALA A 339 -4.39 -1.10 -18.48
CA ALA A 339 -5.63 -0.41 -18.84
C ALA A 339 -6.45 -1.19 -19.88
N LYS A 340 -5.80 -1.84 -20.85
CA LYS A 340 -6.46 -2.63 -21.89
C LYS A 340 -6.96 -3.98 -21.38
N ASN A 341 -6.14 -4.71 -20.63
CA ASN A 341 -6.31 -6.15 -20.37
C ASN A 341 -6.25 -6.50 -18.88
N SER A 342 -7.04 -5.82 -18.04
CA SER A 342 -7.06 -6.09 -16.60
C SER A 342 -7.90 -7.33 -16.24
N ASN A 343 -7.37 -8.14 -15.31
CA ASN A 343 -8.14 -9.25 -14.72
C ASN A 343 -9.34 -8.78 -13.87
N HIS A 344 -9.36 -7.51 -13.45
CA HIS A 344 -10.52 -6.91 -12.76
C HIS A 344 -11.75 -6.84 -13.67
N TYR A 345 -11.58 -6.71 -14.99
CA TYR A 345 -12.70 -6.61 -15.94
C TYR A 345 -13.48 -7.92 -16.06
N GLY A 346 -12.78 -9.04 -15.90
CA GLY A 346 -13.35 -10.39 -15.91
C GLY A 346 -13.70 -10.94 -14.52
N ALA A 347 -13.63 -10.12 -13.47
CA ALA A 347 -13.83 -10.56 -12.08
C ALA A 347 -12.88 -11.68 -11.62
N ARG A 348 -11.63 -11.65 -12.09
CA ARG A 348 -10.57 -12.63 -11.75
C ARG A 348 -9.45 -12.04 -10.89
N ALA A 349 -9.66 -10.83 -10.36
CA ALA A 349 -8.70 -10.14 -9.52
C ALA A 349 -9.41 -9.35 -8.41
N ALA A 350 -8.67 -9.09 -7.35
CA ALA A 350 -9.07 -8.28 -6.22
C ALA A 350 -7.83 -7.58 -5.66
N ASP A 351 -7.98 -6.32 -5.32
CA ASP A 351 -6.99 -5.56 -4.56
C ASP A 351 -7.31 -5.76 -3.08
N LEU A 352 -6.48 -6.54 -2.39
CA LEU A 352 -6.71 -6.95 -1.01
C LEU A 352 -5.51 -6.58 -0.12
N THR A 353 -5.73 -5.69 0.83
CA THR A 353 -4.76 -5.33 1.85
C THR A 353 -5.13 -6.02 3.17
N ILE A 354 -4.21 -6.80 3.73
CA ILE A 354 -4.36 -7.47 5.02
C ILE A 354 -3.19 -7.05 5.92
N LEU A 355 -3.51 -6.38 7.01
CA LEU A 355 -2.57 -5.75 7.93
C LEU A 355 -2.83 -6.23 9.37
N ASN A 356 -1.94 -5.83 10.28
CA ASN A 356 -2.08 -6.08 11.71
C ASN A 356 -2.27 -7.57 12.04
N LEU A 357 -1.50 -8.44 11.37
CA LEU A 357 -1.59 -9.88 11.59
C LEU A 357 -1.15 -10.25 13.03
N PRO A 358 -1.88 -11.15 13.71
CA PRO A 358 -1.47 -11.64 15.03
C PRO A 358 -0.15 -12.42 14.97
N ARG A 359 0.50 -12.64 16.12
CA ARG A 359 1.71 -13.49 16.20
C ARG A 359 1.47 -14.94 15.80
N LYS A 360 0.21 -15.40 15.83
CA LYS A 360 -0.18 -16.75 15.42
C LYS A 360 -1.43 -16.65 14.58
N LEU A 361 -1.38 -17.19 13.37
CA LEU A 361 -2.50 -17.16 12.43
C LEU A 361 -2.84 -18.57 12.00
N THR A 362 -4.09 -18.99 12.18
CA THR A 362 -4.58 -20.28 11.69
C THR A 362 -5.53 -20.05 10.52
N LEU A 363 -5.27 -20.71 9.38
CA LEU A 363 -6.14 -20.65 8.21
C LEU A 363 -6.65 -22.05 7.86
N ARG A 364 -7.90 -22.11 7.44
CA ARG A 364 -8.56 -23.27 6.84
C ARG A 364 -8.92 -22.94 5.40
N ALA A 365 -8.37 -23.71 4.48
CA ALA A 365 -8.59 -23.54 3.07
C ALA A 365 -9.88 -24.20 2.57
N PRO A 366 -10.40 -23.75 1.41
CA PRO A 366 -11.56 -24.36 0.76
C PRO A 366 -11.39 -25.84 0.39
N ASP A 367 -10.16 -26.30 0.18
CA ASP A 367 -9.84 -27.70 -0.12
C ASP A 367 -9.72 -28.58 1.14
N GLY A 368 -9.95 -28.00 2.33
CA GLY A 368 -9.89 -28.68 3.62
C GLY A 368 -8.54 -28.59 4.33
N ALA A 369 -7.48 -28.08 3.68
CA ALA A 369 -6.18 -27.89 4.32
C ALA A 369 -6.29 -26.91 5.50
N VAL A 370 -5.50 -27.15 6.55
CA VAL A 370 -5.42 -26.27 7.72
C VAL A 370 -3.95 -26.04 8.04
N GLU A 371 -3.57 -24.79 8.26
CA GLU A 371 -2.21 -24.42 8.62
C GLU A 371 -2.23 -23.41 9.76
N THR A 372 -1.20 -23.46 10.61
CA THR A 372 -1.00 -22.50 11.70
C THR A 372 0.37 -21.87 11.57
N PHE A 373 0.40 -20.63 11.14
CA PHE A 373 1.60 -19.84 10.94
C PHE A 373 2.07 -19.23 12.26
N ASP A 374 3.32 -19.51 12.61
CA ASP A 374 4.04 -18.76 13.64
C ASP A 374 4.61 -17.49 13.01
N LEU A 375 3.95 -16.37 13.30
CA LEU A 375 4.35 -15.05 12.89
C LEU A 375 5.00 -14.33 14.08
N SER A 376 5.55 -15.00 15.08
CA SER A 376 6.08 -14.32 16.27
C SER A 376 7.41 -13.60 16.03
N ALA A 377 8.12 -13.89 14.93
CA ALA A 377 9.43 -13.30 14.62
C ALA A 377 9.39 -11.75 14.69
N PRO A 378 10.39 -11.09 15.32
CA PRO A 378 10.38 -9.63 15.49
C PRO A 378 10.31 -8.85 14.19
N ASP A 379 10.94 -9.37 13.15
CA ASP A 379 11.08 -8.80 11.81
C ASP A 379 9.92 -9.16 10.88
N ASN A 380 8.90 -9.88 11.34
CA ASN A 380 7.73 -10.12 10.50
C ASN A 380 6.89 -8.83 10.30
N PRO A 381 6.46 -8.53 9.07
CA PRO A 381 5.92 -7.22 8.66
C PRO A 381 4.52 -6.92 9.18
N ARG A 382 3.80 -7.89 9.77
CA ARG A 382 2.36 -7.79 10.09
C ARG A 382 1.46 -7.52 8.87
N ASP A 383 1.94 -7.84 7.67
CA ASP A 383 1.26 -7.60 6.40
C ASP A 383 1.30 -8.89 5.58
N MET A 384 0.13 -9.46 5.26
CA MET A 384 0.03 -10.72 4.51
C MET A 384 0.69 -10.60 3.14
N ASN A 385 0.63 -9.42 2.51
CA ASN A 385 1.17 -9.20 1.17
C ASN A 385 2.71 -9.12 1.14
N LEU A 386 3.36 -9.25 2.29
CA LEU A 386 4.81 -9.21 2.46
C LEU A 386 5.35 -10.48 3.15
N ASP A 387 4.53 -11.53 3.33
CA ASP A 387 4.94 -12.79 3.97
C ASP A 387 4.98 -13.92 2.92
N PRO A 388 6.17 -14.31 2.42
CA PRO A 388 6.28 -15.30 1.34
C PRO A 388 5.64 -16.65 1.66
N ASN A 389 5.78 -17.15 2.89
CA ASN A 389 5.28 -18.46 3.30
C ASN A 389 3.74 -18.46 3.36
N LEU A 390 3.18 -17.39 3.93
CA LEU A 390 1.72 -17.22 3.98
C LEU A 390 1.14 -17.06 2.58
N ILE A 391 1.80 -16.28 1.71
CA ILE A 391 1.39 -16.09 0.31
C ILE A 391 1.39 -17.44 -0.41
N GLU A 392 2.51 -18.18 -0.42
CA GLU A 392 2.63 -19.46 -1.13
C GLU A 392 1.53 -20.44 -0.72
N TRP A 393 1.26 -20.54 0.59
CA TRP A 393 0.20 -21.41 1.09
C TRP A 393 -1.19 -20.96 0.63
N ILE A 394 -1.49 -19.65 0.67
CA ILE A 394 -2.75 -19.10 0.17
C ILE A 394 -2.87 -19.32 -1.35
N GLU A 395 -1.81 -19.12 -2.13
CA GLU A 395 -1.85 -19.33 -3.57
C GLU A 395 -2.23 -20.76 -3.91
N LYS A 396 -1.58 -21.72 -3.24
CA LYS A 396 -1.82 -23.16 -3.41
C LYS A 396 -3.25 -23.54 -3.03
N HIS A 397 -3.71 -23.13 -1.85
CA HIS A 397 -4.92 -23.69 -1.24
C HIS A 397 -6.19 -22.86 -1.48
N PHE A 398 -6.07 -21.54 -1.67
CA PHE A 398 -7.18 -20.67 -2.07
C PHE A 398 -7.24 -20.43 -3.58
N GLN A 399 -6.26 -20.91 -4.35
CA GLN A 399 -6.18 -20.73 -5.81
C GLN A 399 -6.30 -19.24 -6.19
N MET A 400 -5.49 -18.40 -5.52
CA MET A 400 -5.41 -16.96 -5.74
C MET A 400 -3.95 -16.58 -5.94
N LYS A 401 -3.58 -16.10 -7.13
CA LYS A 401 -2.18 -15.74 -7.41
C LYS A 401 -1.90 -14.28 -7.00
N LYS A 402 -0.88 -14.06 -6.20
CA LYS A 402 -0.32 -12.75 -5.87
C LYS A 402 0.57 -12.27 -7.02
N LEU A 403 0.41 -11.01 -7.38
CA LEU A 403 1.37 -10.30 -8.20
C LEU A 403 2.46 -9.75 -7.29
N LEU A 404 3.60 -10.43 -7.13
CA LEU A 404 4.58 -10.14 -6.06
C LEU A 404 5.02 -8.67 -6.00
N GLY A 405 5.37 -8.07 -7.14
CA GLY A 405 5.77 -6.65 -7.21
C GLY A 405 4.63 -5.64 -7.18
N ASP A 406 3.39 -6.09 -7.36
CA ASP A 406 2.21 -5.24 -7.36
C ASP A 406 1.55 -5.29 -5.98
N TYR A 407 1.95 -4.35 -5.11
CA TYR A 407 1.25 -4.12 -3.86
C TYR A 407 -0.06 -3.38 -4.15
N PRO A 408 -1.19 -3.69 -3.46
CA PRO A 408 -2.41 -2.90 -3.58
C PRO A 408 -2.12 -1.41 -3.36
N HIS A 409 -2.13 -0.65 -4.45
CA HIS A 409 -1.70 0.75 -4.49
C HIS A 409 -2.86 1.72 -4.75
N TRP A 410 -4.09 1.22 -4.61
CA TRP A 410 -5.33 1.91 -4.94
C TRP A 410 -6.21 1.80 -3.70
N ASP A 411 -6.60 2.92 -3.12
CA ASP A 411 -7.58 2.94 -2.05
C ASP A 411 -8.85 3.67 -2.50
N ASP A 412 -9.77 2.93 -3.12
CA ASP A 412 -11.12 3.43 -3.44
C ASP A 412 -11.90 3.84 -2.15
N ILE A 413 -11.41 3.49 -0.95
CA ILE A 413 -12.07 3.60 0.36
C ILE A 413 -11.40 4.63 1.31
N ALA A 414 -10.17 5.10 1.03
CA ALA A 414 -9.39 5.99 1.91
C ALA A 414 -10.18 7.21 2.39
N SER A 415 -11.07 7.67 1.52
CA SER A 415 -11.88 8.85 1.74
C SER A 415 -13.03 8.70 2.73
N GLU A 416 -13.60 7.50 2.91
CA GLU A 416 -14.80 7.33 3.75
C GLU A 416 -14.47 6.97 5.20
N ARG A 417 -13.33 6.33 5.47
CA ARG A 417 -13.08 5.72 6.78
C ARG A 417 -12.28 6.54 7.78
N ILE A 418 -11.48 7.52 7.33
CA ILE A 418 -10.74 8.39 8.27
C ILE A 418 -11.70 9.27 9.10
N LEU A 419 -12.97 9.40 8.69
CA LEU A 419 -13.97 10.23 9.37
C LEU A 419 -15.24 9.47 9.82
N GLY A 420 -15.32 8.15 9.59
CA GLY A 420 -16.57 7.37 9.72
C GLY A 420 -16.69 6.43 10.93
N SER A 421 -15.66 6.28 11.75
CA SER A 421 -15.74 5.46 12.96
C SER A 421 -15.19 6.25 14.15
N GLY A 422 -16.10 6.63 15.05
CA GLY A 422 -15.77 7.12 16.39
C GLY A 422 -14.87 6.14 17.16
N PRO A 423 -14.43 6.52 18.36
CA PRO A 423 -13.32 5.85 19.05
C PRO A 423 -13.71 4.42 19.42
N HIS A 424 -13.29 3.45 18.63
CA HIS A 424 -13.12 2.10 19.13
C HIS A 424 -11.89 2.14 20.04
N ALA A 425 -12.17 2.36 21.32
CA ALA A 425 -11.22 2.22 22.40
C ALA A 425 -10.50 0.88 22.26
N PHE A 426 -9.17 0.93 22.13
CA PHE A 426 -8.33 -0.23 22.42
C PHE A 426 -8.62 -0.70 23.85
N PRO A 427 -8.67 -2.02 24.12
CA PRO A 427 -8.84 -2.50 25.47
C PRO A 427 -7.59 -2.14 26.28
N HIS A 428 -7.76 -1.23 27.24
CA HIS A 428 -6.78 -0.92 28.28
C HIS A 428 -6.41 -2.21 29.03
N PRO A 429 -5.12 -2.53 29.26
CA PRO A 429 -4.76 -3.54 30.25
C PRO A 429 -5.03 -2.94 31.64
N SER A 430 -6.17 -3.29 32.23
CA SER A 430 -6.53 -2.88 33.59
C SER A 430 -5.59 -3.55 34.59
N TYR A 431 -4.68 -2.76 35.14
CA TYR A 431 -3.99 -3.08 36.39
C TYR A 431 -5.01 -3.33 37.50
N LYS A 432 -4.98 -4.53 38.09
CA LYS A 432 -5.68 -4.85 39.33
C LYS A 432 -5.14 -3.94 40.44
N ARG A 433 -5.92 -2.95 40.88
CA ARG A 433 -5.78 -2.41 42.24
C ARG A 433 -6.86 -3.01 43.12
N ALA A 434 -6.41 -3.84 44.04
CA ALA A 434 -7.20 -4.27 45.18
C ALA A 434 -7.61 -3.03 46.01
N ARG A 435 -8.91 -2.84 46.20
CA ARG A 435 -9.44 -2.15 47.38
C ARG A 435 -10.59 -2.96 47.94
N SER A 436 -10.39 -3.35 49.19
CA SER A 436 -11.30 -4.03 50.08
C SER A 436 -12.33 -3.06 50.67
N ARG A 437 -13.37 -3.66 51.28
CA ARG A 437 -14.45 -3.10 52.12
C ARG A 437 -15.67 -2.59 51.32
N LEU A 438 -16.92 -2.81 51.73
CA LEU A 438 -17.67 -3.71 52.63
C LEU A 438 -19.12 -3.17 52.54
N ARG A 439 -20.13 -4.01 52.77
CA ARG A 439 -21.57 -3.69 53.04
C ARG A 439 -22.43 -3.43 51.78
N SER A 440 -23.26 -4.39 51.36
CA SER A 440 -24.51 -4.91 51.95
C SER A 440 -25.74 -4.06 51.60
N SER A 441 -26.64 -4.59 50.77
CA SER A 441 -28.07 -4.77 51.07
C SER A 441 -28.85 -5.23 49.82
N HIS A 442 -29.85 -6.07 50.09
CA HIS A 442 -30.82 -6.70 49.20
C HIS A 442 -31.52 -5.78 48.18
N PHE A 443 -32.00 -6.32 47.05
CA PHE A 443 -33.43 -6.56 46.81
C PHE A 443 -33.72 -7.29 45.47
N LEU A 444 -34.61 -8.28 45.57
CA LEU A 444 -35.55 -8.90 44.63
C LEU A 444 -35.25 -9.18 43.14
N GLN A 445 -35.15 -10.48 42.90
CA GLN A 445 -35.79 -11.32 41.89
C GLN A 445 -37.20 -10.89 41.43
N VAL A 446 -37.47 -10.82 40.12
CA VAL A 446 -38.72 -11.33 39.47
C VAL A 446 -38.42 -11.76 38.02
N HIS A 447 -39.07 -12.87 37.67
CA HIS A 447 -39.07 -13.71 36.49
C HIS A 447 -39.70 -13.12 35.20
N HIS A 448 -39.38 -13.82 34.09
CA HIS A 448 -40.28 -14.39 33.07
C HIS A 448 -40.29 -13.83 31.62
N SER A 449 -39.94 -14.75 30.69
CA SER A 449 -40.54 -15.05 29.38
C SER A 449 -40.54 -13.97 28.28
N SER A 450 -40.58 -14.22 26.97
CA SER A 450 -40.42 -15.34 26.02
C SER A 450 -40.79 -14.72 24.65
N HIS A 451 -40.32 -15.32 23.54
CA HIS A 451 -40.84 -15.16 22.15
C HIS A 451 -40.47 -13.85 21.41
N CYS A 452 -40.39 -13.75 20.09
CA CYS A 452 -40.14 -14.62 18.92
C CYS A 452 -40.13 -13.69 17.69
N PHE A 453 -39.36 -14.04 16.66
CA PHE A 453 -39.50 -13.73 15.21
C PHE A 453 -39.76 -12.29 14.73
N PHE A 454 -38.83 -11.75 13.92
CA PHE A 454 -38.80 -11.94 12.45
C PHE A 454 -37.36 -11.88 11.93
#